data_AF-A0A250IKF7-F1
#
_entry.id   AF-A0A250IKF7-F1
#
_cell.length_a   1.000
_cell.length_b   1.000
_cell.length_c   1.000
_cell.angle_alpha   90.00
_cell.angle_beta   90.00
_cell.angle_gamma   90.00
#
_symmetry.space_group_name_H-M   'P 1'
#
loop_
_entity.id
_entity.type
_entity.pdbx_description
1 polymer ?
#
loop_
_entity_poly.entity_id
_entity_poly.type
_entity_poly.pdbx_seq_one_letter_code
_entity_poly.pdbx_strand_id
1 'polypeptide(L)'
;MKTYGVALISMLSLVGCAGPELEEEADVLGQETQSLGCAVKGDGKTTLRFINKCGFAVTFAGNNISGGNLASGAEACRTIGSNTQHMISKRYWGFRQGEDPGFEHHSLAEFGFNENVFGYSSWDWFNLSHVDAHNLPLKIIPYELGSGTTCAAQTRSCPKDLLPGCPETGKLRNAAGKVIACVSRDRDNPNSTVAKYFDAGCSQSYSWSGDDAGPMAACNAEDFDIVFCPVN
;
A
#
# COMPACT_ATOMS: atom_id res chain seq x y z
N MET A 1 49.62 -31.57 -74.64
CA MET A 1 48.58 -31.54 -75.69
C MET A 1 47.24 -31.30 -75.02
N LYS A 2 46.46 -30.37 -75.58
CA LYS A 2 44.99 -30.22 -75.49
C LYS A 2 44.30 -31.62 -75.39
N THR A 3 43.14 -31.86 -74.74
CA THR A 3 41.88 -31.09 -74.85
C THR A 3 40.70 -31.73 -74.09
N TYR A 4 39.62 -30.92 -73.89
CA TYR A 4 38.17 -31.19 -73.70
C TYR A 4 37.73 -32.03 -72.46
N GLY A 5 36.64 -31.75 -71.72
CA GLY A 5 35.55 -30.78 -71.83
C GLY A 5 34.30 -31.29 -71.08
N VAL A 6 33.83 -30.49 -70.10
CA VAL A 6 32.43 -30.19 -69.68
C VAL A 6 31.46 -31.29 -69.23
N ALA A 7 30.96 -31.16 -67.98
CA ALA A 7 29.52 -31.10 -67.65
C ALA A 7 29.30 -30.57 -66.20
N LEU A 8 28.57 -29.46 -66.06
CA LEU A 8 28.02 -28.93 -64.79
C LEU A 8 26.81 -29.76 -64.35
N ILE A 9 26.64 -30.06 -63.05
CA ILE A 9 25.36 -29.93 -62.32
C ILE A 9 25.63 -29.69 -60.81
N SER A 10 25.07 -28.55 -60.36
CA SER A 10 24.45 -28.21 -59.06
C SER A 10 24.99 -28.72 -57.72
N MET A 11 25.17 -27.77 -56.81
CA MET A 11 25.71 -27.90 -55.45
C MET A 11 24.86 -28.80 -54.54
N LEU A 12 25.55 -29.73 -53.86
CA LEU A 12 25.11 -30.35 -52.61
C LEU A 12 25.21 -29.33 -51.47
N SER A 13 24.29 -29.38 -50.52
CA SER A 13 24.58 -29.11 -49.11
C SER A 13 23.52 -29.72 -48.18
N LEU A 14 23.96 -30.82 -47.56
CA LEU A 14 23.78 -31.22 -46.17
C LEU A 14 22.40 -31.60 -45.61
N VAL A 15 22.35 -32.90 -45.30
CA VAL A 15 21.46 -33.68 -44.43
C VAL A 15 21.55 -33.20 -42.98
N GLY A 16 20.43 -33.23 -42.24
CA GLY A 16 20.42 -33.12 -40.78
C GLY A 16 19.04 -33.37 -40.17
N CYS A 17 18.96 -34.33 -39.25
CA CYS A 17 17.75 -35.04 -38.81
C CYS A 17 16.76 -34.27 -37.93
N ALA A 18 15.53 -34.81 -37.91
CA ALA A 18 14.41 -34.47 -37.05
C ALA A 18 14.71 -34.53 -35.54
N GLY A 19 14.14 -33.59 -34.80
CA GLY A 19 13.90 -33.65 -33.36
C GLY A 19 12.47 -33.14 -33.09
N PRO A 20 11.77 -33.67 -32.08
CA PRO A 20 10.41 -33.24 -31.75
C PRO A 20 10.43 -31.81 -31.20
N GLU A 21 9.52 -30.97 -31.69
CA GLU A 21 9.21 -29.67 -31.11
C GLU A 21 8.70 -29.89 -29.69
N LEU A 22 9.55 -29.60 -28.71
CA LEU A 22 9.12 -29.39 -27.34
C LEU A 22 8.45 -28.03 -27.31
N GLU A 23 7.12 -28.04 -27.26
CA GLU A 23 6.34 -26.87 -26.86
C GLU A 23 6.84 -26.43 -25.48
N GLU A 24 7.62 -25.36 -25.43
CA GLU A 24 7.84 -24.61 -24.20
C GLU A 24 6.50 -23.98 -23.83
N GLU A 25 5.73 -24.68 -23.01
CA GLU A 25 4.74 -24.04 -22.15
C GLU A 25 5.49 -23.09 -21.22
N ALA A 26 5.56 -21.83 -21.65
CA ALA A 26 6.01 -20.74 -20.83
C ALA A 26 5.04 -20.64 -19.64
N ASP A 27 5.55 -21.08 -18.50
CA ASP A 27 5.03 -20.88 -17.15
C ASP A 27 4.51 -19.44 -16.99
N VAL A 28 3.18 -19.28 -17.07
CA VAL A 28 2.51 -18.03 -16.73
C VAL A 28 2.54 -17.93 -15.21
N LEU A 29 3.66 -17.47 -14.67
CA LEU A 29 3.72 -16.91 -13.33
C LEU A 29 2.80 -15.68 -13.33
N GLY A 30 1.57 -15.91 -12.88
CA GLY A 30 0.58 -14.87 -12.68
C GLY A 30 1.13 -13.81 -11.73
N GLN A 31 1.59 -12.69 -12.28
CA GLN A 31 1.42 -11.42 -11.58
C GLN A 31 -0.08 -11.22 -11.50
N GLU A 32 -0.67 -11.43 -10.32
CA GLU A 32 -1.96 -10.84 -10.01
C GLU A 32 -1.85 -9.36 -10.38
N THR A 33 -2.49 -8.99 -11.49
CA THR A 33 -2.66 -7.60 -11.84
C THR A 33 -3.51 -7.05 -10.70
N GLN A 34 -2.90 -6.28 -9.80
CA GLN A 34 -3.61 -5.71 -8.65
C GLN A 34 -4.86 -5.00 -9.18
N SER A 35 -6.01 -5.62 -8.99
CA SER A 35 -7.28 -5.12 -9.54
C SER A 35 -7.61 -3.83 -8.81
N LEU A 36 -7.78 -2.73 -9.55
CA LEU A 36 -8.18 -1.42 -9.02
C LEU A 36 -9.60 -1.39 -8.45
N GLY A 37 -10.36 -2.50 -8.58
CA GLY A 37 -11.70 -2.62 -8.01
C GLY A 37 -12.62 -1.51 -8.54
N CYS A 38 -13.16 -0.69 -7.64
CA CYS A 38 -13.98 0.47 -7.99
C CYS A 38 -13.22 1.72 -8.48
N ALA A 39 -11.89 1.74 -8.45
CA ALA A 39 -11.07 2.83 -8.99
C ALA A 39 -10.84 2.64 -10.50
N VAL A 40 -10.60 3.74 -11.23
CA VAL A 40 -10.48 3.74 -12.69
C VAL A 40 -9.12 4.29 -13.09
N LYS A 41 -8.26 3.42 -13.62
CA LYS A 41 -6.93 3.80 -14.10
C LYS A 41 -7.01 4.90 -15.17
N GLY A 42 -6.16 5.91 -15.04
CA GLY A 42 -5.97 6.96 -16.04
C GLY A 42 -7.15 7.92 -16.16
N ASP A 43 -8.05 7.98 -15.18
CA ASP A 43 -9.22 8.86 -15.23
C ASP A 43 -8.92 10.30 -14.76
N GLY A 44 -7.67 10.59 -14.39
CA GLY A 44 -7.24 11.92 -13.98
C GLY A 44 -7.58 12.26 -12.53
N LYS A 45 -8.06 11.30 -11.74
CA LYS A 45 -8.48 11.50 -10.36
C LYS A 45 -7.57 10.75 -9.40
N THR A 46 -7.48 11.25 -8.18
CA THR A 46 -6.92 10.50 -7.08
C THR A 46 -8.04 9.82 -6.32
N THR A 47 -8.09 8.50 -6.40
CA THR A 47 -9.08 7.66 -5.71
C THR A 47 -8.43 6.82 -4.62
N LEU A 48 -9.02 6.88 -3.44
CA LEU A 48 -8.68 6.00 -2.32
C LEU A 48 -9.68 4.86 -2.26
N ARG A 49 -9.21 3.63 -2.35
CA ARG A 49 -10.00 2.43 -2.14
C ARG A 49 -9.79 1.89 -0.73
N PHE A 50 -10.83 1.98 0.08
CA PHE A 50 -10.85 1.44 1.43
C PHE A 50 -11.26 -0.03 1.36
N ILE A 51 -10.42 -0.93 1.86
CA ILE A 51 -10.64 -2.38 1.78
C ILE A 51 -10.66 -2.95 3.20
N ASN A 52 -11.74 -3.62 3.56
CA ASN A 52 -11.85 -4.28 4.85
C ASN A 52 -11.48 -5.78 4.74
N LYS A 53 -10.31 -6.16 5.25
CA LYS A 53 -9.92 -7.56 5.41
C LYS A 53 -10.08 -8.07 6.84
N CYS A 54 -10.60 -7.24 7.75
CA CYS A 54 -10.89 -7.65 9.12
C CYS A 54 -12.04 -8.65 9.14
N GLY A 55 -12.05 -9.56 10.12
CA GLY A 55 -13.17 -10.49 10.36
C GLY A 55 -14.45 -9.82 10.91
N PHE A 56 -14.59 -8.51 10.80
CA PHE A 56 -15.68 -7.71 11.35
C PHE A 56 -15.93 -6.46 10.51
N ALA A 57 -17.09 -5.82 10.68
CA ALA A 57 -17.40 -4.59 9.97
C ALA A 57 -16.54 -3.41 10.46
N VAL A 58 -16.03 -2.62 9.52
CA VAL A 58 -15.19 -1.44 9.76
C VAL A 58 -15.94 -0.20 9.34
N THR A 59 -15.89 0.84 10.17
CA THR A 59 -16.22 2.20 9.76
C THR A 59 -14.92 2.90 9.38
N PHE A 60 -14.86 3.50 8.18
CA PHE A 60 -13.73 4.30 7.73
C PHE A 60 -14.11 5.79 7.62
N ALA A 61 -13.12 6.65 7.83
CA ALA A 61 -13.25 8.09 7.77
C ALA A 61 -11.91 8.75 7.39
N GLY A 62 -11.95 10.04 7.11
CA GLY A 62 -10.76 10.81 6.81
C GLY A 62 -11.06 12.18 6.25
N ASN A 63 -10.02 12.91 5.88
CA ASN A 63 -10.17 14.26 5.35
C ASN A 63 -10.89 14.26 3.99
N ASN A 64 -11.78 15.23 3.79
CA ASN A 64 -12.44 15.53 2.51
C ASN A 64 -13.21 14.36 1.87
N ILE A 65 -13.66 13.39 2.67
CA ILE A 65 -14.52 12.30 2.22
C ILE A 65 -15.77 12.21 3.09
N SER A 66 -16.86 11.75 2.50
CA SER A 66 -17.90 11.09 3.30
C SER A 66 -17.34 9.72 3.70
N GLY A 67 -17.27 9.43 5.00
CA GLY A 67 -16.86 8.11 5.50
C GLY A 67 -17.79 6.98 5.04
N GLY A 68 -17.70 5.82 5.67
CA GLY A 68 -18.59 4.72 5.34
C GLY A 68 -18.39 3.49 6.21
N ASN A 69 -19.30 2.53 6.04
CA ASN A 69 -19.20 1.21 6.67
C ASN A 69 -18.86 0.17 5.61
N LEU A 70 -17.95 -0.74 5.95
CA LEU A 70 -17.52 -1.86 5.14
C LEU A 70 -17.81 -3.14 5.90
N ALA A 71 -18.62 -4.04 5.34
CA ALA A 71 -18.69 -5.41 5.83
C ALA A 71 -17.32 -6.09 5.69
N SER A 72 -17.12 -7.22 6.37
CA SER A 72 -15.91 -8.04 6.17
C SER A 72 -15.77 -8.43 4.70
N GLY A 73 -14.59 -8.23 4.13
CA GLY A 73 -14.29 -8.50 2.72
C GLY A 73 -14.76 -7.43 1.73
N ALA A 74 -15.50 -6.41 2.18
CA ALA A 74 -16.01 -5.36 1.30
C ALA A 74 -14.97 -4.25 1.03
N GLU A 75 -15.20 -3.51 -0.05
CA GLU A 75 -14.40 -2.33 -0.41
C GLU A 75 -15.31 -1.15 -0.81
N ALA A 76 -14.77 0.07 -0.71
CA ALA A 76 -15.40 1.28 -1.23
C ALA A 76 -14.37 2.31 -1.68
N CYS A 77 -14.67 3.01 -2.79
CA CYS A 77 -13.82 4.06 -3.32
C CYS A 77 -14.29 5.46 -2.92
N ARG A 78 -13.33 6.36 -2.73
CA ARG A 78 -13.56 7.80 -2.56
C ARG A 78 -12.56 8.56 -3.41
N THR A 79 -13.06 9.31 -4.39
CA THR A 79 -12.25 10.32 -5.06
C THR A 79 -12.04 11.52 -4.14
N ILE A 80 -10.80 11.95 -3.98
CA ILE A 80 -10.43 13.06 -3.09
C ILE A 80 -9.99 14.34 -3.83
N GLY A 81 -9.70 14.23 -5.13
CA GLY A 81 -9.26 15.34 -5.97
C GLY A 81 -8.81 14.86 -7.35
N SER A 82 -8.21 15.74 -8.14
CA SER A 82 -7.49 15.33 -9.36
C SER A 82 -6.08 14.82 -9.04
N ASN A 83 -5.52 13.98 -9.90
CA ASN A 83 -4.14 13.48 -9.80
C ASN A 83 -3.05 14.54 -10.08
N THR A 84 -3.44 15.80 -10.21
CA THR A 84 -2.57 16.97 -10.38
C THR A 84 -2.81 18.03 -9.30
N GLN A 85 -3.80 17.81 -8.43
CA GLN A 85 -4.16 18.74 -7.39
C GLN A 85 -3.20 18.60 -6.22
N HIS A 86 -2.56 19.71 -5.83
CA HIS A 86 -1.76 19.78 -4.62
C HIS A 86 -2.65 19.64 -3.39
N MET A 87 -2.45 18.57 -2.61
CA MET A 87 -3.28 18.23 -1.46
C MET A 87 -2.41 17.72 -0.31
N ILE A 88 -2.18 18.55 0.69
CA ILE A 88 -1.32 18.19 1.83
C ILE A 88 -2.13 17.80 3.07
N SER A 89 -1.45 17.17 4.03
CA SER A 89 -1.96 16.85 5.37
C SER A 89 -3.25 16.01 5.34
N LYS A 90 -3.28 14.99 4.48
CA LYS A 90 -4.42 14.07 4.41
C LYS A 90 -4.20 12.88 5.32
N ARG A 91 -5.23 12.54 6.09
CA ARG A 91 -5.25 11.45 7.05
C ARG A 91 -6.53 10.66 6.90
N TYR A 92 -6.39 9.35 6.93
CA TYR A 92 -7.49 8.42 6.83
C TYR A 92 -7.30 7.29 7.82
N TRP A 93 -8.42 6.80 8.34
CA TRP A 93 -8.42 5.79 9.39
C TRP A 93 -9.68 4.94 9.31
N GLY A 94 -9.69 3.88 10.12
CA GLY A 94 -10.87 3.07 10.33
C GLY A 94 -10.89 2.50 11.74
N PHE A 95 -12.05 1.99 12.14
CA PHE A 95 -12.26 1.35 13.44
C PHE A 95 -13.36 0.31 13.30
N ARG A 96 -13.45 -0.64 14.24
CA ARG A 96 -14.59 -1.58 14.26
C ARG A 96 -15.89 -0.79 14.36
N GLN A 97 -16.85 -1.07 13.50
CA GLN A 97 -18.14 -0.38 13.49
C GLN A 97 -18.77 -0.38 14.89
N GLY A 98 -19.08 0.81 15.40
CA GLY A 98 -19.65 1.02 16.74
C GLY A 98 -18.64 1.08 17.89
N GLU A 99 -17.34 0.91 17.63
CA GLU A 99 -16.26 1.02 18.62
C GLU A 99 -15.27 2.13 18.24
N ASP A 100 -15.75 3.35 17.96
CA ASP A 100 -14.87 4.49 17.70
C ASP A 100 -14.04 4.82 18.96
N PRO A 101 -12.70 4.71 18.93
CA PRO A 101 -11.86 5.08 20.08
C PRO A 101 -11.78 6.60 20.32
N GLY A 102 -12.32 7.42 19.41
CA GLY A 102 -12.34 8.87 19.51
C GLY A 102 -11.08 9.52 18.91
N PHE A 103 -11.06 10.86 18.97
CA PHE A 103 -10.02 11.68 18.35
C PHE A 103 -8.59 11.25 18.75
N GLU A 104 -7.68 11.19 17.77
CA GLU A 104 -6.27 10.81 17.94
C GLU A 104 -6.03 9.42 18.55
N HIS A 105 -7.00 8.50 18.44
CA HIS A 105 -6.86 7.13 18.96
C HIS A 105 -6.96 6.06 17.87
N HIS A 106 -6.57 6.39 16.64
CA HIS A 106 -6.58 5.48 15.50
C HIS A 106 -5.19 5.28 14.91
N SER A 107 -4.99 4.12 14.30
CA SER A 107 -3.94 3.94 13.28
C SER A 107 -4.24 4.85 12.09
N LEU A 108 -3.22 5.51 11.55
CA LEU A 108 -3.39 6.47 10.45
C LEU A 108 -2.70 6.00 9.17
N ALA A 109 -3.36 6.23 8.05
CA ALA A 109 -2.75 6.32 6.73
C ALA A 109 -2.65 7.81 6.37
N GLU A 110 -1.42 8.32 6.25
CA GLU A 110 -1.15 9.74 6.01
C GLU A 110 -0.59 9.95 4.60
N PHE A 111 -0.97 11.07 3.98
CA PHE A 111 -0.59 11.40 2.61
C PHE A 111 -0.37 12.91 2.42
N GLY A 112 0.52 13.23 1.48
CA GLY A 112 0.57 14.49 0.76
C GLY A 112 0.69 14.21 -0.73
N PHE A 113 -0.08 14.93 -1.54
CA PHE A 113 -0.21 14.67 -2.98
C PHE A 113 0.27 15.85 -3.80
N ASN A 114 0.90 15.54 -4.94
CA ASN A 114 1.43 16.49 -5.92
C ASN A 114 2.32 17.56 -5.29
N GLU A 115 3.16 17.17 -4.34
CA GLU A 115 4.08 18.09 -3.71
C GLU A 115 5.26 18.40 -4.62
N ASN A 116 5.74 19.64 -4.53
CA ASN A 116 6.95 20.09 -5.21
C ASN A 116 8.10 20.11 -4.20
N VAL A 117 8.75 18.96 -4.02
CA VAL A 117 9.84 18.79 -3.05
C VAL A 117 11.12 18.36 -3.77
N PHE A 118 12.27 18.86 -3.31
CA PHE A 118 13.61 18.50 -3.79
C PHE A 118 13.85 18.68 -5.31
N GLY A 119 13.16 19.63 -5.95
CA GLY A 119 13.33 19.91 -7.39
C GLY A 119 12.62 18.90 -8.30
N TYR A 120 11.85 17.97 -7.73
CA TYR A 120 10.90 17.14 -8.46
C TYR A 120 9.52 17.80 -8.46
N SER A 121 8.90 17.86 -9.63
CA SER A 121 7.51 18.27 -9.78
C SER A 121 6.60 17.06 -9.60
N SER A 122 5.61 17.14 -8.70
CA SER A 122 4.52 16.17 -8.52
C SER A 122 4.92 14.82 -7.91
N TRP A 123 5.31 14.80 -6.64
CA TRP A 123 5.42 13.55 -5.87
C TRP A 123 4.32 13.43 -4.84
N ASP A 124 3.80 12.22 -4.68
CA ASP A 124 2.94 11.85 -3.57
C ASP A 124 3.80 11.16 -2.51
N TRP A 125 3.76 11.66 -1.28
CA TRP A 125 4.32 10.95 -0.14
C TRP A 125 3.20 10.35 0.69
N PHE A 126 3.51 9.24 1.34
CA PHE A 126 2.59 8.56 2.23
C PHE A 126 3.32 7.76 3.28
N ASN A 127 2.63 7.50 4.39
CA ASN A 127 3.15 6.67 5.46
C ASN A 127 2.00 6.03 6.26
N LEU A 128 2.37 5.03 7.06
CA LEU A 128 1.55 4.57 8.17
C LEU A 128 2.03 5.26 9.44
N SER A 129 1.11 5.63 10.32
CA SER A 129 1.46 6.33 11.55
C SER A 129 0.71 5.75 12.75
N HIS A 130 1.50 5.41 13.76
CA HIS A 130 1.09 5.01 15.11
C HIS A 130 1.55 6.04 16.15
N VAL A 131 1.97 7.24 15.71
CA VAL A 131 2.42 8.33 16.57
C VAL A 131 1.41 8.65 17.66
N ASP A 132 0.12 8.65 17.31
CA ASP A 132 -0.97 8.91 18.25
C ASP A 132 -1.51 7.60 18.85
N ALA A 133 -1.77 6.58 18.01
CA ALA A 133 -2.29 5.29 18.46
C ALA A 133 -2.21 4.17 17.41
N HIS A 134 -2.48 2.95 17.87
CA HIS A 134 -2.85 1.80 17.05
C HIS A 134 -4.22 1.28 17.48
N ASN A 135 -5.16 1.14 16.55
CA ASN A 135 -6.45 0.49 16.78
C ASN A 135 -6.77 -0.65 15.79
N LEU A 136 -6.24 -0.55 14.57
CA LEU A 136 -6.33 -1.57 13.53
C LEU A 136 -4.98 -1.69 12.80
N PRO A 137 -4.62 -2.89 12.32
CA PRO A 137 -3.53 -3.05 11.36
C PRO A 137 -3.88 -2.39 10.02
N LEU A 138 -2.89 -1.81 9.35
CA LEU A 138 -3.06 -1.03 8.12
C LEU A 138 -2.05 -1.39 7.05
N LYS A 139 -2.41 -1.19 5.78
CA LYS A 139 -1.48 -1.22 4.64
C LYS A 139 -1.90 -0.19 3.60
N ILE A 140 -0.93 0.47 2.99
CA ILE A 140 -1.09 1.36 1.86
C ILE A 140 -0.43 0.74 0.63
N ILE A 141 -1.17 0.66 -0.47
CA ILE A 141 -0.66 0.22 -1.77
C ILE A 141 -0.86 1.35 -2.78
N PRO A 142 0.21 1.97 -3.30
CA PRO A 142 0.11 2.96 -4.37
C PRO A 142 -0.07 2.28 -5.75
N TYR A 143 -0.83 2.94 -6.63
CA TYR A 143 -0.96 2.58 -8.04
C TYR A 143 -0.31 3.63 -8.92
N GLU A 144 0.57 3.19 -9.83
CA GLU A 144 1.35 4.07 -10.71
C GLU A 144 0.47 5.01 -11.54
N LEU A 145 0.90 6.27 -11.65
CA LEU A 145 0.38 7.18 -12.65
C LEU A 145 0.90 6.80 -14.05
N GLY A 146 -0.03 6.55 -14.98
CA GLY A 146 0.29 6.23 -16.38
C GLY A 146 1.07 4.92 -16.55
N SER A 147 2.25 5.00 -17.16
CA SER A 147 3.18 3.88 -17.40
C SER A 147 4.48 4.01 -16.59
N GLY A 148 4.45 4.78 -15.49
CA GLY A 148 5.58 4.92 -14.57
C GLY A 148 5.88 3.63 -13.80
N THR A 149 7.02 3.63 -13.09
CA THR A 149 7.48 2.51 -12.24
C THR A 149 8.04 3.01 -10.90
N THR A 150 7.61 4.18 -10.44
CA THR A 150 8.16 4.85 -9.24
C THR A 150 7.57 4.31 -7.93
N CYS A 151 6.36 3.76 -7.98
CA CYS A 151 5.64 3.15 -6.87
C CYS A 151 6.03 1.69 -6.63
N ALA A 152 6.85 1.10 -7.52
CA ALA A 152 7.45 -0.21 -7.31
C ALA A 152 8.16 -0.26 -5.94
N ALA A 153 7.80 -1.25 -5.11
CA ALA A 153 8.30 -1.44 -3.74
C ALA A 153 7.99 -0.31 -2.74
N GLN A 154 7.09 0.62 -3.05
CA GLN A 154 6.71 1.73 -2.14
C GLN A 154 5.56 1.39 -1.19
N THR A 155 5.00 0.18 -1.25
CA THR A 155 3.98 -0.29 -0.29
C THR A 155 4.45 -0.12 1.16
N ARG A 156 3.55 0.32 2.03
CA ARG A 156 3.76 0.36 3.48
C ARG A 156 2.77 -0.56 4.15
N SER A 157 3.24 -1.47 4.99
CA SER A 157 2.41 -2.51 5.58
C SER A 157 2.72 -2.67 7.07
N CYS A 158 1.67 -2.59 7.86
CA CYS A 158 1.66 -2.83 9.29
C CYS A 158 0.57 -3.85 9.64
N PRO A 159 0.80 -5.15 9.34
CA PRO A 159 -0.24 -6.17 9.39
C PRO A 159 -0.48 -6.75 10.80
N LYS A 160 0.45 -6.54 11.73
CA LYS A 160 0.35 -7.06 13.10
C LYS A 160 -0.69 -6.29 13.91
N ASP A 161 -1.58 -7.02 14.58
CA ASP A 161 -2.45 -6.46 15.62
C ASP A 161 -1.64 -6.21 16.91
N LEU A 162 -1.55 -4.94 17.31
CA LEU A 162 -0.80 -4.49 18.48
C LEU A 162 -1.68 -4.32 19.73
N LEU A 163 -2.99 -4.55 19.65
CA LEU A 163 -3.87 -4.47 20.81
C LEU A 163 -3.59 -5.55 21.88
N PRO A 164 -3.36 -6.85 21.52
CA PRO A 164 -3.14 -7.89 22.52
C PRO A 164 -1.89 -7.65 23.39
N GLY A 165 -0.86 -7.04 22.83
CA GLY A 165 0.41 -6.77 23.50
C GLY A 165 0.59 -5.33 23.97
N CYS A 166 -0.43 -4.48 23.82
CA CYS A 166 -0.33 -3.07 24.18
C CYS A 166 0.13 -2.89 25.65
N PRO A 167 1.14 -2.06 25.94
CA PRO A 167 1.53 -1.70 27.31
C PRO A 167 0.34 -1.16 28.10
N GLU A 168 0.25 -1.45 29.40
CA GLU A 168 -0.90 -1.03 30.21
C GLU A 168 -1.10 0.50 30.21
N THR A 169 -0.01 1.26 30.16
CA THR A 169 -0.04 2.73 30.07
C THR A 169 -0.70 3.26 28.79
N GLY A 170 -0.73 2.45 27.73
CA GLY A 170 -1.33 2.79 26.44
C GLY A 170 -2.74 2.21 26.24
N LYS A 171 -3.21 1.26 27.04
CA LYS A 171 -4.51 0.62 26.79
C LYS A 171 -5.66 1.62 26.94
N LEU A 172 -6.41 1.81 25.86
CA LEU A 172 -7.72 2.46 25.87
C LEU A 172 -8.81 1.39 25.80
N ARG A 173 -9.72 1.41 26.77
CA ARG A 173 -10.80 0.43 26.90
C ARG A 173 -12.15 1.08 26.65
N ASN A 174 -13.06 0.33 26.02
CA ASN A 174 -14.46 0.73 25.93
C ASN A 174 -15.20 0.49 27.27
N ALA A 175 -16.48 0.85 27.34
CA ALA A 175 -17.32 0.67 28.52
C ALA A 175 -17.43 -0.79 29.01
N ALA A 176 -17.23 -1.77 28.11
CA ALA A 176 -17.23 -3.20 28.45
C ALA A 176 -15.85 -3.71 28.91
N GLY A 177 -14.84 -2.83 29.05
CA GLY A 177 -13.49 -3.18 29.50
C GLY A 177 -12.57 -3.78 28.41
N LYS A 178 -13.07 -3.92 27.18
CA LYS A 178 -12.28 -4.40 26.03
C LYS A 178 -11.33 -3.32 25.56
N VAL A 179 -10.06 -3.68 25.32
CA VAL A 179 -9.07 -2.78 24.70
C VAL A 179 -9.46 -2.56 23.24
N ILE A 180 -9.68 -1.30 22.85
CA ILE A 180 -10.09 -0.90 21.50
C ILE A 180 -9.05 -0.05 20.78
N ALA A 181 -8.08 0.50 21.52
CA ALA A 181 -6.91 1.17 20.97
C ALA A 181 -5.73 1.06 21.95
N CYS A 182 -4.52 1.14 21.40
CA CYS A 182 -3.29 1.37 22.13
C CYS A 182 -2.85 2.81 21.84
N VAL A 183 -2.77 3.67 22.86
CA VAL A 183 -2.57 5.12 22.69
C VAL A 183 -1.18 5.52 23.18
N SER A 184 -0.47 6.27 22.35
CA SER A 184 0.81 6.89 22.70
C SER A 184 0.56 8.26 23.34
N ARG A 185 0.48 8.30 24.67
CA ARG A 185 0.20 9.54 25.43
C ARG A 185 1.36 10.51 25.46
N ASP A 186 2.56 10.02 25.21
CA ASP A 186 3.81 10.79 25.19
C ASP A 186 4.40 10.69 23.78
N ARG A 187 3.61 11.14 22.81
CA ARG A 187 3.85 10.98 21.36
C ARG A 187 5.14 11.64 20.85
N ASP A 188 5.64 12.63 21.58
CA ASP A 188 6.85 13.39 21.23
C ASP A 188 8.12 12.80 21.87
N ASN A 189 7.98 11.72 22.66
CA ASN A 189 9.09 11.07 23.35
C ASN A 189 9.43 9.71 22.70
N PRO A 190 10.56 9.59 21.99
CA PRO A 190 10.98 8.32 21.38
C PRO A 190 11.27 7.23 22.42
N ASN A 191 11.47 7.61 23.68
CA ASN A 191 11.75 6.69 24.76
C ASN A 191 10.52 6.21 25.51
N SER A 192 9.32 6.69 25.16
CA SER A 192 8.08 6.24 25.79
C SER A 192 7.89 4.73 25.57
N THR A 193 7.28 4.06 26.54
CA THR A 193 7.06 2.60 26.48
C THR A 193 6.21 2.21 25.27
N VAL A 194 5.23 3.05 24.90
CA VAL A 194 4.33 2.79 23.78
C VAL A 194 5.01 3.06 22.44
N ALA A 195 5.80 4.13 22.29
CA ALA A 195 6.56 4.39 21.06
C ALA A 195 7.52 3.23 20.74
N LYS A 196 8.33 2.80 21.72
CA LYS A 196 9.21 1.63 21.55
C LYS A 196 8.46 0.35 21.21
N TYR A 197 7.27 0.18 21.75
CA TYR A 197 6.42 -0.96 21.46
C TYR A 197 5.89 -0.93 20.02
N PHE A 198 5.47 0.25 19.51
CA PHE A 198 5.04 0.41 18.12
C PHE A 198 6.19 0.22 17.14
N ASP A 199 7.35 0.81 17.40
CA ASP A 199 8.55 0.65 16.57
C ASP A 199 8.93 -0.83 16.41
N ALA A 200 9.01 -1.56 17.53
CA ALA A 200 9.30 -3.00 17.52
C ALA A 200 8.17 -3.84 16.90
N GLY A 201 6.94 -3.35 16.95
CA GLY A 201 5.77 -4.03 16.39
C GLY A 201 5.63 -3.85 14.88
N CYS A 202 6.17 -2.75 14.34
CA CYS A 202 5.90 -2.32 12.98
C CYS A 202 6.92 -1.28 12.46
N SER A 203 8.00 -1.77 11.86
CA SER A 203 9.09 -0.94 11.33
C SER A 203 8.71 -0.11 10.09
N GLN A 204 7.54 -0.37 9.48
CA GLN A 204 7.02 0.40 8.35
C GLN A 204 5.96 1.43 8.75
N SER A 205 5.88 1.77 10.04
CA SER A 205 5.05 2.87 10.55
C SER A 205 5.85 3.84 11.43
N TYR A 206 5.46 5.11 11.45
CA TYR A 206 5.97 6.07 12.43
C TYR A 206 5.48 5.73 13.83
N SER A 207 6.37 5.72 14.81
CA SER A 207 6.06 5.35 16.20
C SER A 207 6.01 6.52 17.17
N TRP A 208 6.57 7.68 16.79
CA TRP A 208 6.60 8.93 17.56
C TRP A 208 6.78 10.12 16.60
N SER A 209 6.55 11.35 17.07
CA SER A 209 6.34 12.51 16.20
C SER A 209 7.59 13.11 15.55
N GLY A 210 8.78 12.90 16.11
CA GLY A 210 10.05 13.40 15.59
C GLY A 210 10.90 12.33 14.91
N ASP A 211 10.28 11.23 14.49
CA ASP A 211 10.94 10.12 13.82
C ASP A 211 11.40 10.51 12.40
N ASP A 212 12.38 11.40 12.27
CA ASP A 212 12.79 12.00 10.99
C ASP A 212 13.44 10.98 10.02
N ALA A 213 13.85 9.81 10.52
CA ALA A 213 14.38 8.71 9.72
C ALA A 213 13.31 7.67 9.32
N GLY A 214 12.06 7.88 9.70
CA GLY A 214 11.04 6.85 9.66
C GLY A 214 10.51 6.52 8.25
N PRO A 215 9.48 5.65 8.18
CA PRO A 215 9.20 4.82 7.02
C PRO A 215 8.32 5.51 5.96
N MET A 216 8.59 6.78 5.67
CA MET A 216 7.90 7.46 4.57
C MET A 216 8.21 6.77 3.23
N ALA A 217 7.18 6.70 2.39
CA ALA A 217 7.28 6.30 0.99
C ALA A 217 6.93 7.49 0.13
N ALA A 218 7.48 7.54 -1.08
CA ALA A 218 7.04 8.49 -2.07
C ALA A 218 7.04 7.84 -3.44
N CYS A 219 6.09 8.20 -4.28
CA CYS A 219 6.07 7.88 -5.70
C CYS A 219 5.13 8.80 -6.48
N ASN A 220 5.05 8.62 -7.80
CA ASN A 220 4.07 9.26 -8.65
C ASN A 220 2.88 8.32 -8.85
N ALA A 221 1.86 8.47 -8.00
CA ALA A 221 0.71 7.59 -7.98
C ALA A 221 -0.54 8.29 -8.52
N GLU A 222 -1.46 7.50 -9.05
CA GLU A 222 -2.81 7.99 -9.37
C GLU A 222 -3.77 7.64 -8.24
N ASP A 223 -3.82 6.37 -7.85
CA ASP A 223 -4.76 5.81 -6.88
C ASP A 223 -4.04 5.08 -5.75
N PHE A 224 -4.76 4.81 -4.65
CA PHE A 224 -4.22 4.10 -3.50
C PHE A 224 -5.24 3.16 -2.87
N ASP A 225 -4.78 1.99 -2.43
CA ASP A 225 -5.52 1.18 -1.46
C ASP A 225 -5.16 1.56 -0.03
N ILE A 226 -6.16 1.61 0.83
CA ILE A 226 -6.03 1.62 2.29
C ILE A 226 -6.70 0.35 2.81
N VAL A 227 -5.89 -0.62 3.23
CA VAL A 227 -6.35 -1.94 3.65
C VAL A 227 -6.35 -2.04 5.16
N PHE A 228 -7.51 -2.35 5.74
CA PHE A 228 -7.67 -2.67 7.16
C PHE A 228 -7.46 -4.17 7.41
N CYS A 229 -6.69 -4.51 8.43
CA CYS A 229 -6.30 -5.89 8.77
C CYS A 229 -5.69 -6.68 7.58
N PRO A 230 -4.67 -6.15 6.89
CA PRO A 230 -4.01 -6.85 5.80
C PRO A 230 -3.39 -8.17 6.27
N VAL A 231 -3.27 -9.13 5.36
CA VAL A 231 -2.52 -10.37 5.62
C VAL A 231 -1.02 -10.10 5.58
N ASN A 232 -0.27 -10.86 6.41
CA ASN A 232 1.19 -10.91 6.37
C ASN A 232 1.70 -11.51 5.07
#